data_AF-A0A941NE98-F1
#
_entry.id   AF-A0A941NE98-F1
#
_cell.length_a   1.000
_cell.length_b   1.000
_cell.length_c   1.000
_cell.angle_alpha   90.00
_cell.angle_beta   90.00
_cell.angle_gamma   90.00
#
_symmetry.space_group_name_H-M   'P 1'
#
loop_
_entity.id
_entity.type
_entity.pdbx_description
1 polymer ?
#
loop_
_entity_poly.entity_id
_entity_poly.type
_entity_poly.pdbx_seq_one_letter_code
_entity_poly.pdbx_strand_id
1 'polypeptide(L)' 'MTTHILDRPVWHALTTRQAHFALGDPAHGVRYPADIEPFGAARDN' A
#
# COMPACT_ATOMS: atom_id res chain seq x y z
N MET A 1 16.88 -11.90 -6.61
CA MET A 1 15.98 -11.05 -7.43
C MET A 1 15.81 -9.75 -6.66
N THR A 2 16.09 -8.60 -7.27
CA THR A 2 15.92 -7.29 -6.61
C THR A 2 14.45 -6.91 -6.64
N THR A 3 13.82 -6.77 -5.48
CA THR A 3 12.45 -6.26 -5.37
C THR A 3 12.42 -4.81 -5.84
N HIS A 4 11.80 -4.57 -7.00
CA HIS A 4 11.62 -3.24 -7.56
C HIS A 4 10.36 -2.59 -6.97
N ILE A 5 10.36 -1.27 -6.80
CA ILE A 5 9.23 -0.55 -6.17
C ILE A 5 7.90 -0.71 -6.94
N LEU A 6 7.97 -1.01 -8.24
CA LEU A 6 6.80 -1.26 -9.08
C LEU A 6 6.32 -2.71 -9.06
N ASP A 7 6.99 -3.60 -8.32
CA ASP A 7 6.49 -4.96 -8.10
C ASP A 7 5.28 -4.94 -7.15
N ARG A 8 5.20 -3.92 -6.27
CA ARG A 8 4.11 -3.72 -5.30
C ARG A 8 3.72 -2.23 -5.22
N PRO A 9 3.24 -1.63 -6.32
CA PRO A 9 3.11 -0.18 -6.41
C PRO A 9 2.14 0.40 -5.38
N VAL A 10 1.01 -0.27 -5.12
CA VAL A 10 0.03 0.14 -4.09
C VAL A 10 0.64 0.10 -2.70
N TRP A 11 1.37 -0.97 -2.37
CA TRP A 11 2.06 -1.10 -1.08
C TRP A 11 3.09 0.00 -0.89
N HIS A 12 3.95 0.21 -1.89
CA HIS A 12 5.01 1.21 -1.82
C HIS A 12 4.44 2.64 -1.78
N ALA A 13 3.37 2.93 -2.51
CA ALA A 13 2.72 4.23 -2.45
C ALA A 13 2.18 4.52 -1.04
N LEU A 14 1.37 3.59 -0.49
CA LEU A 14 0.71 3.72 0.81
C LEU A 14 1.65 3.59 2.02
N THR A 15 2.88 3.10 1.84
CA THR A 15 3.89 3.07 2.92
C THR A 15 4.98 4.13 2.77
N THR A 16 4.95 4.95 1.71
CA THR A 16 5.94 6.01 1.47
C THR A 16 5.28 7.36 1.16
N ARG A 17 5.37 7.85 -0.09
CA ARG A 17 4.95 9.19 -0.52
C ARG A 17 3.47 9.47 -0.25
N GLN A 18 2.62 8.45 -0.33
CA GLN A 18 1.17 8.56 -0.14
C GLN A 18 0.72 7.96 1.20
N ALA A 19 1.62 7.83 2.18
CA ALA A 19 1.28 7.25 3.49
C ALA A 19 0.16 7.99 4.23
N HIS A 20 -0.06 9.27 3.95
CA HIS A 20 -1.16 10.05 4.50
C HIS A 20 -2.55 9.61 4.01
N PHE A 21 -2.64 8.81 2.94
CA PHE A 21 -3.88 8.18 2.50
C PHE A 21 -4.08 6.77 3.10
N ALA A 22 -3.08 6.18 3.73
CA ALA A 22 -3.16 4.79 4.15
C ALA A 22 -4.17 4.59 5.29
N LEU A 23 -5.16 3.73 5.04
CA LEU A 23 -6.04 3.17 6.04
C LEU A 23 -5.62 1.73 6.33
N GLY A 24 -5.63 1.34 7.61
CA GLY A 24 -5.20 0.01 8.07
C GLY A 24 -3.85 0.04 8.78
N ASP A 25 -3.23 -1.13 8.87
CA ASP A 25 -1.97 -1.33 9.58
C ASP A 25 -0.98 -2.07 8.68
N PRO A 26 0.23 -1.54 8.43
CA PRO A 26 1.27 -2.21 7.65
C PRO A 26 1.66 -3.61 8.15
N ALA A 27 1.34 -4.00 9.38
CA ALA A 27 1.55 -5.39 9.80
C ALA A 27 0.57 -6.39 9.16
N HIS A 28 -0.57 -5.93 8.65
CA HIS A 28 -1.64 -6.77 8.09
C HIS A 28 -1.96 -6.41 6.64
N GLY A 29 -2.12 -5.12 6.37
CA GLY A 29 -2.50 -4.59 5.06
C GLY A 29 -2.91 -3.12 5.13
N VAL A 30 -2.74 -2.45 4.00
CA VAL A 30 -3.07 -1.04 3.82
C VAL A 30 -3.99 -0.86 2.62
N ARG A 31 -4.88 0.13 2.67
CA ARG A 31 -5.74 0.49 1.54
C ARG A 31 -5.94 2.00 1.45
N TYR A 32 -6.36 2.47 0.28
CA TYR A 32 -6.81 3.83 0.15
C TYR A 32 -8.21 4.04 0.75
N PRO A 33 -8.58 5.30 1.04
CA PRO A 33 -9.95 5.68 1.33
C PRO A 33 -10.85 5.35 0.13
N ALA A 34 -12.04 4.82 0.40
CA ALA A 34 -12.93 4.31 -0.65
C ALA A 34 -13.48 5.42 -1.58
N ASP A 35 -13.42 6.68 -1.13
CA ASP A 35 -13.75 7.88 -1.88
C ASP A 35 -12.62 8.39 -2.78
N ILE A 36 -11.38 7.87 -2.62
CA ILE A 36 -10.23 8.20 -3.46
C ILE A 36 -10.03 7.12 -4.52
N GLU A 37 -9.87 5.86 -4.10
CA GLU A 37 -9.65 4.74 -5.02
C GLU A 37 -9.94 3.37 -4.36
N PRO A 38 -10.20 2.32 -5.16
CA PRO A 38 -10.60 1.02 -4.62
C PRO A 38 -9.43 0.09 -4.28
N PHE A 39 -8.17 0.54 -4.40
CA PHE A 39 -7.02 -0.35 -4.24
C PHE A 39 -6.57 -0.53 -2.78
N GLY A 40 -6.05 -1.72 -2.52
CA GLY A 40 -5.38 -2.08 -1.27
C GLY A 40 -4.31 -3.13 -1.50
N ALA A 41 -3.38 -3.25 -0.55
CA ALA A 41 -2.29 -4.19 -0.56
C ALA A 41 -2.16 -4.89 0.80
N ALA A 42 -2.19 -6.22 0.79
CA ALA A 42 -1.91 -7.04 1.96
C ALA A 42 -0.40 -7.14 2.20
N ARG A 43 0.03 -7.38 3.45
CA ARG A 43 1.42 -7.71 3.74
C ARG A 43 1.81 -9.03 3.05
N ASP A 44 3.02 -9.10 2.53
CA ASP A 44 3.61 -10.39 2.16
C ASP A 44 4.05 -11.09 3.46
N ASN A 45 3.37 -12.19 3.78
CA ASN A 45 3.55 -13.03 4.98
C ASN A 45 4.95 -12.93 5.62
#